data_AF-A0A356F2T7-F1
#
_entry.id   AF-A0A356F2T7-F1
#
_cell.length_a   1.000
_cell.length_b   1.000
_cell.length_c   1.000
_cell.angle_alpha   90.00
_cell.angle_beta   90.00
_cell.angle_gamma   90.00
#
_symmetry.space_group_name_H-M   'P 1'
#
loop_
_entity.id
_entity.type
_entity.pdbx_description
1 polymer ?
#
loop_
_entity_poly.entity_id
_entity_poly.type
_entity_poly.pdbx_seq_one_letter_code
_entity_poly.pdbx_strand_id
1 'polypeptide(L)'
;MEIREILIFIASCILSYILGGISVARMITKKSKNDISASGSGNPGTMNMLRTRGLAMGLFTLLCDALKGAIPALFGYLYFGHFANSQMAYIALYSFGLCAVLGHIFPIFSKFKGGKGIATTFGVFMIADPICTVILFGILFLTLYFIKIGSLVSLLFITIEAIVQLFRNVMDGNWIAKIIMWVIVIIDVWCHRQNILRLIENRENPADLQEGLKKDIAKIQNKREKKLEKNAIKMDKLENKFNKKIVKKETKINNKIEKINQKQYKIADNNKISKVTSKKDKTNNINDCLNNQNEQDSH
;
A
#
# COMPACT_ATOMS: atom_id res chain seq x y z
N MET A 1 -24.71 17.70 35.82
CA MET A 1 -24.26 18.20 34.51
C MET A 1 -24.96 19.52 34.26
N GLU A 2 -24.24 20.54 33.84
CA GLU A 2 -24.86 21.78 33.37
C GLU A 2 -25.41 21.55 31.95
N ILE A 3 -26.16 22.52 31.43
CA ILE A 3 -26.74 22.47 30.07
C ILE A 3 -25.63 22.26 29.02
N ARG A 4 -24.45 22.85 29.23
CA ARG A 4 -23.29 22.72 28.35
C ARG A 4 -22.86 21.26 28.20
N GLU A 5 -22.70 20.51 29.29
CA GLU A 5 -22.25 19.11 29.23
C GLU A 5 -23.30 18.22 28.56
N ILE A 6 -24.59 18.52 28.76
CA ILE A 6 -25.68 17.79 28.08
C ILE A 6 -25.59 18.00 26.57
N LEU A 7 -25.40 19.24 26.11
CA LEU A 7 -25.25 19.55 24.69
C LEU A 7 -24.02 18.87 24.09
N ILE A 8 -22.89 18.89 24.80
CA ILE A 8 -21.67 18.21 24.39
C ILE A 8 -21.90 16.70 24.31
N PHE A 9 -22.58 16.11 25.29
CA PHE A 9 -22.88 14.69 25.30
C PHE A 9 -23.69 14.29 24.05
N ILE A 10 -24.75 15.02 23.74
CA ILE A 10 -25.60 14.77 22.57
C ILE A 10 -24.81 14.94 21.27
N ALA A 11 -24.04 16.03 21.14
CA ALA A 11 -23.21 16.28 19.97
C ALA A 11 -22.16 15.17 19.78
N SER A 12 -21.52 14.72 20.86
CA SER A 12 -20.56 13.62 20.85
C SER A 12 -21.19 12.30 20.45
N CYS A 13 -22.42 11.98 20.87
CA CYS A 13 -23.15 10.80 20.38
C CYS A 13 -23.33 10.84 18.85
N ILE A 14 -23.77 11.97 18.31
CA ILE A 14 -24.00 12.15 16.86
C ILE A 14 -22.67 12.03 16.09
N LEU A 15 -21.62 12.71 16.56
CA LEU A 15 -20.29 12.64 15.95
C LEU A 15 -19.70 11.24 16.02
N SER A 16 -19.88 10.52 17.12
CA SER A 16 -19.44 9.13 17.27
C SER A 16 -20.08 8.23 16.24
N TYR A 17 -21.40 8.37 16.02
CA TYR A 17 -22.11 7.63 14.98
C TYR A 17 -21.59 7.94 13.57
N ILE A 18 -21.38 9.22 13.26
CA ILE A 18 -20.85 9.65 11.96
C ILE A 18 -19.44 9.07 11.73
N LEU A 19 -18.55 9.19 12.71
CA LEU A 19 -17.19 8.65 12.65
C LEU A 19 -17.19 7.13 12.51
N GLY A 20 -18.02 6.44 13.28
CA GLY A 20 -18.22 4.99 13.20
C GLY A 20 -18.66 4.53 11.80
N GLY A 21 -19.48 5.35 11.13
CA GLY A 21 -20.02 5.08 9.81
C GLY A 21 -19.02 5.15 8.65
N ILE A 22 -17.81 5.63 8.88
CA ILE A 22 -16.76 5.68 7.86
C ILE A 22 -16.19 4.27 7.66
N SER A 23 -16.50 3.65 6.52
CA SER A 23 -15.99 2.32 6.16
C SER A 23 -14.70 2.42 5.33
N VAL A 24 -13.56 2.25 6.00
CA VAL A 24 -12.23 2.26 5.37
C VAL A 24 -12.07 1.12 4.36
N ALA A 25 -12.61 -0.06 4.65
CA ALA A 25 -12.63 -1.20 3.72
C ALA A 25 -13.30 -0.84 2.39
N ARG A 26 -14.47 -0.18 2.43
CA ARG A 26 -15.16 0.31 1.23
C ARG A 26 -14.34 1.41 0.53
N MET A 27 -13.79 2.37 1.26
CA MET A 27 -12.98 3.45 0.68
C MET A 27 -11.78 2.90 -0.13
N ILE A 28 -11.08 1.91 0.42
CA ILE A 28 -9.93 1.27 -0.23
C ILE A 28 -10.35 0.50 -1.48
N THR A 29 -11.47 -0.22 -1.42
CA THR A 29 -11.88 -1.14 -2.48
C THR A 29 -12.79 -0.51 -3.53
N LYS A 30 -13.33 0.69 -3.29
CA LYS A 30 -14.24 1.42 -4.21
C LYS A 30 -13.69 1.60 -5.62
N LYS A 31 -12.37 1.77 -5.78
CA LYS A 31 -11.72 1.94 -7.09
C LYS A 31 -11.32 0.61 -7.75
N SER A 32 -11.47 -0.51 -7.05
CA SER A 32 -11.18 -1.82 -7.58
C SER A 32 -12.40 -2.37 -8.34
N LYS A 33 -12.17 -3.16 -9.40
CA LYS A 33 -13.26 -3.78 -10.17
C LYS A 33 -14.25 -4.59 -9.31
N ASN A 34 -13.81 -5.06 -8.15
CA ASN A 34 -14.63 -5.77 -7.17
C ASN A 34 -14.66 -4.99 -5.85
N ASP A 35 -15.78 -4.33 -5.56
CA ASP A 35 -16.08 -3.79 -4.22
C ASP A 35 -16.00 -4.93 -3.19
N ILE A 36 -15.56 -4.62 -1.97
CA ILE A 36 -15.45 -5.60 -0.88
C ILE A 36 -16.81 -6.27 -0.58
N SER A 37 -17.92 -5.57 -0.85
CA SER A 37 -19.26 -6.14 -0.70
C SER A 37 -19.64 -7.21 -1.72
N ALA A 38 -18.92 -7.31 -2.84
CA ALA A 38 -19.14 -8.32 -3.87
C ALA A 38 -18.13 -9.49 -3.77
N SER A 39 -17.34 -9.57 -2.70
CA SER A 39 -16.25 -10.54 -2.58
C SER A 39 -16.21 -11.21 -1.21
N GLY A 40 -15.72 -12.45 -1.18
CA GLY A 40 -15.57 -13.24 0.04
C GLY A 40 -16.90 -13.40 0.78
N SER A 41 -17.01 -12.86 1.99
CA SER A 41 -18.26 -12.92 2.76
C SER A 41 -19.23 -11.76 2.50
N GLY A 42 -18.89 -10.81 1.62
CA GLY A 42 -19.66 -9.60 1.33
C GLY A 42 -19.67 -8.52 2.44
N ASN A 43 -19.05 -8.82 3.59
CA ASN A 43 -18.99 -7.94 4.75
C ASN A 43 -17.79 -6.96 4.62
N PRO A 44 -17.96 -5.63 4.72
CA PRO A 44 -16.87 -4.66 4.64
C PRO A 44 -16.05 -4.56 5.95
N GLY A 45 -15.51 -5.68 6.45
CA GLY A 45 -14.75 -5.73 7.70
C GLY A 45 -13.44 -6.52 7.61
N THR A 46 -12.67 -6.51 8.71
CA THR A 46 -11.33 -7.09 8.85
C THR A 46 -11.16 -8.47 8.22
N MET A 47 -11.98 -9.45 8.62
CA MET A 47 -11.80 -10.84 8.15
C MET A 47 -12.04 -10.99 6.65
N ASN A 48 -12.93 -10.17 6.07
CA ASN A 48 -13.14 -10.19 4.62
C ASN A 48 -12.00 -9.50 3.87
N MET A 49 -11.49 -8.39 4.41
CA MET A 49 -10.30 -7.72 3.88
C MET A 49 -9.07 -8.63 3.93
N LEU A 50 -8.91 -9.39 5.01
CA LEU A 50 -7.86 -10.41 5.13
C LEU A 50 -7.95 -11.46 4.02
N ARG A 51 -9.14 -12.05 3.81
CA ARG A 51 -9.35 -13.06 2.76
C ARG A 51 -9.16 -12.53 1.35
N THR A 52 -9.63 -11.32 1.08
CA THR A 52 -9.72 -10.79 -0.30
C THR A 52 -8.53 -9.93 -0.70
N ARG A 53 -7.90 -9.23 0.25
CA ARG A 53 -6.87 -8.22 0.00
C ARG A 53 -5.54 -8.49 0.71
N GLY A 54 -5.44 -9.55 1.50
CA GLY A 54 -4.21 -9.95 2.20
C GLY A 54 -4.20 -9.51 3.67
N LEU A 55 -3.25 -10.05 4.41
CA LEU A 55 -3.10 -9.86 5.86
C LEU A 55 -2.88 -8.37 6.21
N ALA A 56 -2.00 -7.69 5.50
CA ALA A 56 -1.67 -6.28 5.73
C ALA A 56 -2.91 -5.38 5.61
N MET A 57 -3.74 -5.60 4.58
CA MET A 57 -4.98 -4.83 4.40
C MET A 57 -6.05 -5.21 5.42
N GLY A 58 -6.08 -6.48 5.86
CA GLY A 58 -6.88 -6.93 6.99
C GLY A 58 -6.53 -6.20 8.28
N LEU A 59 -5.26 -6.18 8.67
CA LEU A 59 -4.79 -5.48 9.87
C LEU A 59 -5.00 -3.98 9.79
N PHE A 60 -4.75 -3.36 8.63
CA PHE A 60 -5.03 -1.94 8.46
C PHE A 60 -6.51 -1.62 8.67
N THR A 61 -7.40 -2.46 8.15
CA THR A 61 -8.85 -2.32 8.37
C THR A 61 -9.21 -2.49 9.85
N LEU A 62 -8.63 -3.50 10.51
CA LEU A 62 -8.81 -3.73 11.96
C LEU A 62 -8.41 -2.49 12.77
N LEU A 63 -7.24 -1.94 12.49
CA LEU A 63 -6.72 -0.77 13.20
C LEU A 63 -7.64 0.43 13.03
N CYS A 64 -8.04 0.75 11.80
CA CYS A 64 -8.93 1.89 11.56
C CYS A 64 -10.32 1.69 12.18
N ASP A 65 -10.88 0.48 12.07
CA ASP A 65 -12.19 0.17 12.65
C ASP A 65 -12.15 0.13 14.19
N ALA A 66 -10.99 -0.15 14.80
CA ALA A 66 -10.78 -0.03 16.23
C ALA A 66 -10.65 1.42 16.67
N LEU A 67 -9.86 2.23 15.95
CA LEU A 67 -9.64 3.64 16.28
C LEU A 67 -10.94 4.45 16.30
N LYS A 68 -11.87 4.20 15.37
CA LYS A 68 -13.16 4.91 15.38
C LYS A 68 -14.07 4.56 16.57
N GLY A 69 -13.83 3.43 17.25
CA GLY A 69 -14.48 3.09 18.52
C GLY A 69 -13.71 3.64 19.72
N ALA A 70 -12.39 3.53 19.70
CA ALA A 70 -11.50 3.98 20.77
C ALA A 70 -11.49 5.51 20.93
N ILE A 71 -11.42 6.27 19.83
CA ILE A 71 -11.31 7.74 19.90
C ILE A 71 -12.54 8.36 20.59
N PRO A 72 -13.80 8.04 20.20
CA PRO A 72 -14.95 8.58 20.91
C PRO A 72 -15.08 8.07 22.34
N ALA A 73 -14.78 6.80 22.59
CA ALA A 73 -14.78 6.23 23.94
C ALA A 73 -13.78 6.95 24.86
N LEU A 74 -12.56 7.19 24.38
CA LEU A 74 -11.53 7.92 25.10
C LEU A 74 -11.92 9.37 25.37
N PHE A 75 -12.50 10.05 24.37
CA PHE A 75 -13.03 11.39 24.56
C PHE A 75 -14.09 11.41 25.67
N GLY A 76 -15.04 10.47 25.64
CA GLY A 76 -16.07 10.34 26.67
C GLY A 76 -15.49 10.14 28.05
N TYR A 77 -14.54 9.21 28.18
CA TYR A 77 -13.87 8.92 29.45
C TYR A 77 -13.12 10.12 30.02
N LEU A 78 -12.28 10.78 29.21
CA LEU A 78 -11.45 11.89 29.68
C LEU A 78 -12.27 13.15 29.95
N TYR A 79 -13.16 13.53 29.03
CA TYR A 79 -13.93 14.77 29.16
C TYR A 79 -14.91 14.69 30.34
N PHE A 80 -15.74 13.63 30.39
CA PHE A 80 -16.74 13.49 31.47
C PHE A 80 -16.12 13.00 32.78
N GLY A 81 -14.95 12.37 32.75
CA GLY A 81 -14.17 12.08 33.96
C GLY A 81 -13.61 13.35 34.60
N HIS A 82 -13.18 14.34 33.80
CA HIS A 82 -12.67 15.61 34.31
C HIS A 82 -13.79 16.57 34.76
N PHE A 83 -14.84 16.72 33.95
CA PHE A 83 -15.88 17.73 34.16
C PHE A 83 -17.15 17.21 34.88
N ALA A 84 -17.29 15.90 35.10
CA ALA A 84 -18.39 15.34 35.87
C ALA A 84 -17.89 14.43 36.99
N ASN A 85 -17.83 13.12 36.78
CA ASN A 85 -17.33 12.16 37.77
C ASN A 85 -16.96 10.83 37.10
N SER A 86 -16.36 9.92 37.87
CA SER A 86 -15.96 8.60 37.39
C SER A 86 -17.11 7.78 36.82
N GLN A 87 -18.32 7.87 37.39
CA GLN A 87 -19.48 7.16 36.86
C GLN A 87 -19.86 7.68 35.47
N MET A 88 -19.91 9.00 35.31
CA MET A 88 -20.25 9.64 34.04
C MET A 88 -19.16 9.40 32.98
N ALA A 89 -17.89 9.28 33.37
CA ALA A 89 -16.80 8.90 32.47
C ALA A 89 -17.09 7.58 31.76
N TYR A 90 -17.47 6.53 32.49
CA TYR A 90 -17.81 5.23 31.90
C TYR A 90 -19.15 5.28 31.14
N ILE A 91 -20.15 6.01 31.64
CA ILE A 91 -21.42 6.17 30.90
C ILE A 91 -21.15 6.82 29.53
N ALA A 92 -20.34 7.87 29.47
CA ALA A 92 -19.95 8.53 28.23
C ALA A 92 -19.09 7.63 27.34
N LEU A 93 -18.09 6.93 27.91
CA LEU A 93 -17.24 5.96 27.20
C LEU A 93 -18.10 4.94 26.42
N TYR A 94 -19.00 4.23 27.11
CA TYR A 94 -19.82 3.20 26.47
C TYR A 94 -20.94 3.79 25.60
N SER A 95 -21.51 4.95 25.94
CA SER A 95 -22.53 5.60 25.10
C SER A 95 -21.94 6.01 23.75
N PHE A 96 -20.78 6.65 23.77
CA PHE A 96 -20.10 7.10 22.54
C PHE A 96 -19.56 5.89 21.76
N GLY A 97 -19.07 4.87 22.47
CA GLY A 97 -18.73 3.58 21.90
C GLY A 97 -19.90 2.91 21.19
N LEU A 98 -21.07 2.84 21.82
CA LEU A 98 -22.30 2.31 21.23
C LEU A 98 -22.70 3.08 19.97
N CYS A 99 -22.67 4.41 20.00
CA CYS A 99 -22.93 5.23 18.83
C CYS A 99 -21.96 4.93 17.69
N ALA A 100 -20.66 4.78 17.97
CA ALA A 100 -19.66 4.41 16.96
C ALA A 100 -19.89 3.00 16.39
N VAL A 101 -20.24 2.03 17.24
CA VAL A 101 -20.58 0.66 16.81
C VAL A 101 -21.83 0.66 15.93
N LEU A 102 -22.89 1.38 16.32
CA LEU A 102 -24.09 1.55 15.51
C LEU A 102 -23.79 2.24 14.18
N GLY A 103 -22.92 3.26 14.18
CA GLY A 103 -22.42 3.89 12.97
C GLY A 103 -21.73 2.88 12.06
N HIS A 104 -20.87 2.03 12.61
CA HIS A 104 -20.17 1.00 11.83
C HIS A 104 -21.09 -0.07 11.24
N ILE A 105 -22.10 -0.50 11.98
CA ILE A 105 -23.03 -1.56 11.58
C ILE A 105 -24.09 -1.02 10.61
N PHE A 106 -24.63 0.17 10.89
CA PHE A 106 -25.67 0.84 10.13
C PHE A 106 -25.20 2.22 9.64
N PRO A 107 -24.17 2.30 8.79
CA PRO A 107 -23.60 3.56 8.32
C PRO A 107 -24.55 4.27 7.37
N ILE A 108 -24.87 5.53 7.66
CA ILE A 108 -25.69 6.38 6.79
C ILE A 108 -25.07 6.51 5.37
N PHE A 109 -23.74 6.57 5.28
CA PHE A 109 -23.00 6.70 4.03
C PHE A 109 -23.07 5.48 3.11
N SER A 110 -23.50 4.32 3.62
CA SER A 110 -23.60 3.08 2.84
C SER A 110 -24.99 2.46 2.92
N LYS A 111 -26.04 3.30 2.95
CA LYS A 111 -27.45 2.87 2.98
C LYS A 111 -27.73 1.87 4.11
N PHE A 112 -27.15 2.13 5.29
CA PHE A 112 -27.25 1.28 6.49
C PHE A 112 -26.74 -0.16 6.32
N LYS A 113 -25.84 -0.40 5.36
CA LYS A 113 -25.18 -1.70 5.13
C LYS A 113 -23.71 -1.64 5.51
N GLY A 114 -23.42 -1.90 6.78
CA GLY A 114 -22.09 -1.79 7.38
C GLY A 114 -21.42 -3.11 7.71
N GLY A 115 -20.56 -3.05 8.73
CA GLY A 115 -19.83 -4.18 9.29
C GLY A 115 -20.60 -4.87 10.43
N LYS A 116 -19.88 -5.56 11.32
CA LYS A 116 -20.47 -6.29 12.45
C LYS A 116 -20.02 -5.82 13.84
N GLY A 117 -19.38 -4.66 13.95
CA GLY A 117 -19.08 -4.06 15.26
C GLY A 117 -17.77 -4.49 15.92
N ILE A 118 -17.36 -5.77 15.84
CA ILE A 118 -16.27 -6.35 16.66
C ILE A 118 -15.00 -5.50 16.77
N ALA A 119 -14.44 -5.02 15.66
CA ALA A 119 -13.21 -4.22 15.68
C ALA A 119 -13.44 -2.88 16.40
N THR A 120 -14.59 -2.25 16.17
CA THR A 120 -15.00 -1.02 16.84
C THR A 120 -15.25 -1.25 18.32
N THR A 121 -15.93 -2.33 18.69
CA THR A 121 -16.13 -2.76 20.08
C THR A 121 -14.82 -3.06 20.79
N PHE A 122 -13.87 -3.72 20.11
CA PHE A 122 -12.50 -3.89 20.61
C PHE A 122 -11.86 -2.54 20.96
N GLY A 123 -12.02 -1.53 20.09
CA GLY A 123 -11.55 -0.17 20.38
C GLY A 123 -12.19 0.45 21.63
N VAL A 124 -13.48 0.22 21.85
CA VAL A 124 -14.19 0.67 23.06
C VAL A 124 -13.63 -0.02 24.31
N PHE A 125 -13.48 -1.35 24.27
CA PHE A 125 -12.92 -2.12 25.38
C PHE A 125 -11.47 -1.76 25.68
N MET A 126 -10.68 -1.45 24.66
CA MET A 126 -9.29 -1.00 24.83
C MET A 126 -9.19 0.28 25.68
N ILE A 127 -10.21 1.14 25.67
CA ILE A 127 -10.27 2.31 26.55
C ILE A 127 -10.78 1.95 27.94
N ALA A 128 -11.81 1.09 28.01
CA ALA A 128 -12.40 0.70 29.29
C ALA A 128 -11.42 -0.11 30.16
N ASP A 129 -10.69 -1.04 29.55
CA ASP A 129 -9.80 -1.96 30.25
C ASP A 129 -8.63 -2.43 29.35
N PRO A 130 -7.62 -1.56 29.11
CA PRO A 130 -6.57 -1.82 28.12
C PRO A 130 -5.76 -3.10 28.39
N ILE A 131 -5.48 -3.40 29.66
CA ILE A 131 -4.65 -4.57 30.02
C ILE A 131 -5.39 -5.86 29.70
N CYS A 132 -6.65 -5.98 30.14
CA CYS A 132 -7.46 -7.16 29.87
C CYS A 132 -7.67 -7.34 28.37
N THR A 133 -8.07 -6.24 27.69
CA THR A 133 -8.33 -6.26 26.26
C THR A 133 -7.11 -6.70 25.45
N VAL A 134 -5.90 -6.20 25.75
CA VAL A 134 -4.69 -6.61 25.02
C VAL A 134 -4.34 -8.08 25.26
N ILE A 135 -4.42 -8.54 26.51
CA ILE A 135 -4.10 -9.93 26.86
C ILE A 135 -5.09 -10.87 26.15
N LEU A 136 -6.40 -10.61 26.30
CA LEU A 136 -7.43 -11.45 25.72
C LEU A 136 -7.39 -11.42 24.18
N PHE A 137 -7.20 -10.23 23.59
CA PHE A 137 -7.01 -10.11 22.14
C PHE A 137 -5.78 -10.89 21.67
N GLY A 138 -4.65 -10.80 22.37
CA GLY A 138 -3.44 -11.54 22.03
C GLY A 138 -3.65 -13.06 22.05
N ILE A 139 -4.28 -13.57 23.11
CA ILE A 139 -4.62 -14.99 23.25
C ILE A 139 -5.54 -15.43 22.11
N LEU A 140 -6.63 -14.72 21.87
CA LEU A 140 -7.64 -15.11 20.88
C LEU A 140 -7.17 -14.89 19.44
N PHE A 141 -6.35 -13.88 19.18
CA PHE A 141 -5.67 -13.69 17.90
C PHE A 141 -4.68 -14.83 17.63
N LEU A 142 -3.97 -15.31 18.65
CA LEU A 142 -3.15 -16.52 18.53
C LEU A 142 -4.02 -17.77 18.30
N THR A 143 -5.16 -17.91 18.99
CA THR A 143 -6.11 -19.00 18.73
C THR A 143 -6.59 -18.99 17.28
N LEU A 144 -6.85 -17.81 16.69
CA LEU A 144 -7.24 -17.66 15.29
C LEU A 144 -6.23 -18.27 14.31
N TYR A 145 -4.94 -18.21 14.63
CA TYR A 145 -3.89 -18.83 13.81
C TYR A 145 -4.09 -20.35 13.67
N PHE A 146 -4.50 -21.02 14.76
CA PHE A 146 -4.71 -22.46 14.79
C PHE A 146 -6.08 -22.87 14.25
N ILE A 147 -7.16 -22.26 14.74
CA ILE A 147 -8.51 -22.71 14.43
C ILE A 147 -9.06 -22.13 13.13
N LYS A 148 -8.52 -20.99 12.65
CA LYS A 148 -8.92 -20.31 11.41
C LYS A 148 -10.41 -19.97 11.31
N ILE A 149 -11.13 -19.86 12.43
CA ILE A 149 -12.55 -19.50 12.48
C ILE A 149 -12.72 -18.09 13.08
N GLY A 150 -12.74 -17.08 12.22
CA GLY A 150 -12.75 -15.67 12.65
C GLY A 150 -13.99 -15.25 13.43
N SER A 151 -15.17 -15.77 13.10
CA SER A 151 -16.43 -15.44 13.78
C SER A 151 -16.49 -16.00 15.21
N LEU A 152 -16.04 -17.24 15.42
CA LEU A 152 -15.97 -17.84 16.74
C LEU A 152 -15.02 -17.07 17.66
N VAL A 153 -13.79 -16.78 17.19
CA VAL A 153 -12.82 -15.98 17.93
C VAL A 153 -13.38 -14.60 18.29
N SER A 154 -14.07 -13.96 17.35
CA SER A 154 -14.68 -12.64 17.57
C SER A 154 -15.77 -12.67 18.65
N LEU A 155 -16.64 -13.69 18.61
CA LEU A 155 -17.72 -13.87 19.59
C LEU A 155 -17.20 -14.22 20.98
N LEU A 156 -16.17 -15.07 21.06
CA LEU A 156 -15.49 -15.36 22.32
C LEU A 156 -14.84 -14.11 22.90
N PHE A 157 -14.17 -13.30 22.07
CA PHE A 157 -13.53 -12.07 22.51
C PHE A 157 -14.53 -11.13 23.17
N ILE A 158 -15.60 -10.74 22.47
CA ILE A 158 -16.54 -9.74 23.01
C ILE A 158 -17.31 -10.24 24.24
N THR A 159 -17.61 -11.55 24.31
CA THR A 159 -18.38 -12.11 25.42
C THR A 159 -17.51 -12.30 26.66
N ILE A 160 -16.32 -12.89 26.50
CA ILE A 160 -15.38 -13.07 27.63
C ILE A 160 -14.95 -11.70 28.17
N GLU A 161 -14.62 -10.74 27.30
CA GLU A 161 -14.21 -9.40 27.74
C GLU A 161 -15.32 -8.72 28.57
N ALA A 162 -16.56 -8.75 28.09
CA ALA A 162 -17.70 -8.17 28.81
C ALA A 162 -17.96 -8.87 30.15
N ILE A 163 -17.83 -10.21 30.20
CA ILE A 163 -17.96 -10.98 31.44
C ILE A 163 -16.85 -10.60 32.42
N VAL A 164 -15.60 -10.56 31.99
CA VAL A 164 -14.46 -10.20 32.84
C VAL A 164 -14.64 -8.79 33.40
N GLN A 165 -15.08 -7.83 32.59
CA GLN A 165 -15.36 -6.46 33.04
C GLN A 165 -16.52 -6.36 34.05
N LEU A 166 -17.44 -7.34 34.12
CA LEU A 166 -18.44 -7.37 35.19
C LEU A 166 -17.83 -7.69 36.55
N PHE A 167 -16.84 -8.60 36.58
CA PHE A 167 -16.17 -9.07 37.80
C PHE A 167 -14.98 -8.20 38.18
N ARG A 168 -14.41 -7.47 37.22
CA ARG A 168 -13.43 -6.44 37.50
C ARG A 168 -14.14 -5.19 38.00
N ASN A 169 -13.64 -4.66 39.11
CA ASN A 169 -14.15 -3.46 39.76
C ASN A 169 -13.88 -2.15 38.98
N VAL A 170 -13.68 -2.24 37.67
CA VAL A 170 -13.41 -1.10 36.77
C VAL A 170 -14.61 -0.14 36.74
N MET A 171 -15.82 -0.68 36.86
CA MET A 171 -17.10 0.05 36.79
C MET A 171 -17.96 -0.17 38.05
N ASP A 172 -17.33 -0.21 39.22
CA ASP A 172 -18.02 -0.48 40.48
C ASP A 172 -19.22 0.45 40.69
N GLY A 173 -20.38 -0.17 40.99
CA GLY A 173 -21.66 0.52 41.18
C GLY A 173 -22.27 1.16 39.93
N ASN A 174 -21.63 1.10 38.75
CA ASN A 174 -22.12 1.78 37.55
C ASN A 174 -22.97 0.87 36.64
N TRP A 175 -24.20 0.59 37.05
CA TRP A 175 -25.10 -0.32 36.34
C TRP A 175 -25.48 0.19 34.95
N ILE A 176 -25.59 1.51 34.77
CA ILE A 176 -25.96 2.13 33.49
C ILE A 176 -24.91 1.81 32.44
N ALA A 177 -23.63 2.05 32.75
CA ALA A 177 -22.55 1.75 31.83
C ALA A 177 -22.45 0.24 31.52
N LYS A 178 -22.69 -0.63 32.53
CA LYS A 178 -22.75 -2.09 32.33
C LYS A 178 -23.88 -2.51 31.37
N ILE A 179 -25.05 -1.87 31.48
CA ILE A 179 -26.18 -2.11 30.56
C ILE A 179 -25.79 -1.72 29.13
N ILE A 180 -25.22 -0.53 28.93
CA ILE A 180 -24.81 -0.06 27.59
C ILE A 180 -23.76 -1.00 26.98
N MET A 181 -22.79 -1.46 27.78
CA MET A 181 -21.81 -2.46 27.37
C MET A 181 -22.49 -3.74 26.86
N TRP A 182 -23.43 -4.31 27.60
CA TRP A 182 -24.14 -5.51 27.17
C TRP A 182 -25.02 -5.27 25.94
N VAL A 183 -25.60 -4.09 25.78
CA VAL A 183 -26.31 -3.71 24.55
C VAL A 183 -25.37 -3.78 23.34
N ILE A 184 -24.13 -3.27 23.44
CA ILE A 184 -23.12 -3.39 22.38
C ILE A 184 -22.86 -4.88 22.05
N VAL A 185 -22.61 -5.71 23.07
CA VAL A 185 -22.34 -7.14 22.89
C VAL A 185 -23.51 -7.85 22.20
N ILE A 186 -24.75 -7.59 22.63
CA ILE A 186 -25.95 -8.20 22.05
C ILE A 186 -26.11 -7.82 20.57
N ILE A 187 -25.88 -6.55 20.22
CA ILE A 187 -25.91 -6.07 18.84
C ILE A 187 -24.85 -6.78 17.99
N ASP A 188 -23.62 -6.90 18.51
CA ASP A 188 -22.53 -7.56 17.80
C ASP A 188 -22.82 -9.06 17.58
N VAL A 189 -23.34 -9.76 18.60
CA VAL A 189 -23.78 -11.16 18.49
C VAL A 189 -24.88 -11.31 17.44
N TRP A 190 -25.89 -10.44 17.45
CA TRP A 190 -26.97 -10.45 16.47
C TRP A 190 -26.47 -10.22 15.03
N CYS A 191 -25.48 -9.34 14.86
CA CYS A 191 -24.80 -9.12 13.57
C CYS A 191 -24.03 -10.36 13.08
N HIS A 192 -23.71 -11.30 13.98
CA HIS A 192 -23.07 -12.58 13.65
C HIS A 192 -24.05 -13.72 13.37
N ARG A 193 -25.37 -13.52 13.42
CA ARG A 193 -26.36 -14.61 13.23
C ARG A 193 -26.10 -15.48 11.99
N GLN A 194 -25.72 -14.88 10.86
CA GLN A 194 -25.43 -15.61 9.63
C GLN A 194 -24.14 -16.42 9.70
N ASN A 195 -23.19 -16.02 10.55
CA ASN A 195 -21.96 -16.77 10.78
C ASN A 195 -22.19 -17.88 11.78
N ILE A 196 -23.01 -17.66 12.80
CA ILE A 196 -23.45 -18.71 13.73
C ILE A 196 -24.17 -19.81 12.95
N LEU A 197 -25.09 -19.45 12.04
CA LEU A 197 -25.75 -20.43 11.16
C LEU A 197 -24.72 -21.22 10.33
N ARG A 198 -23.80 -20.53 9.66
CA ARG A 198 -22.73 -21.18 8.88
C ARG A 198 -21.80 -22.06 9.72
N LEU A 199 -21.56 -21.71 10.98
CA LEU A 199 -20.77 -22.52 11.92
C LEU A 199 -21.48 -23.83 12.26
N ILE A 200 -22.76 -23.74 12.64
CA ILE A 200 -23.61 -24.91 12.93
C ILE A 200 -23.66 -25.85 11.71
N GLU A 201 -23.69 -25.25 10.53
CA GLU A 201 -23.76 -25.96 9.26
C GLU A 201 -22.39 -26.39 8.70
N ASN A 202 -21.29 -26.20 9.44
CA ASN A 202 -19.92 -26.53 9.04
C ASN A 202 -19.47 -25.92 7.70
N ARG A 203 -19.96 -24.73 7.38
CA ARG A 203 -19.71 -24.00 6.11
C ARG A 203 -19.30 -22.55 6.32
N GLU A 204 -18.69 -22.26 7.46
CA GLU A 204 -18.11 -20.96 7.76
C GLU A 204 -16.82 -20.72 6.97
N ASN A 205 -16.66 -19.49 6.48
CA ASN A 205 -15.49 -19.12 5.68
C ASN A 205 -14.23 -19.02 6.56
N PRO A 206 -13.17 -19.79 6.27
CA PRO A 206 -11.96 -19.76 7.07
C PRO A 206 -11.30 -18.38 7.03
N ALA A 207 -10.76 -17.96 8.16
CA ALA A 207 -9.96 -16.76 8.35
C ALA A 207 -8.49 -17.16 8.48
N ASP A 208 -7.90 -17.62 7.38
CA ASP A 208 -6.54 -18.12 7.34
C ASP A 208 -5.51 -16.96 7.25
N LEU A 209 -4.83 -16.70 8.37
CA LEU A 209 -3.78 -15.68 8.46
C LEU A 209 -2.59 -16.00 7.55
N GLN A 210 -2.25 -17.29 7.39
CA GLN A 210 -1.11 -17.73 6.58
C GLN A 210 -1.38 -17.49 5.09
N GLU A 211 -2.61 -17.78 4.66
CA GLU A 211 -3.05 -17.51 3.29
C GLU A 211 -3.08 -15.99 2.99
N GLY A 212 -3.53 -15.20 3.97
CA GLY A 212 -3.44 -13.74 3.90
C GLY A 212 -2.00 -13.24 3.71
N LEU A 213 -1.04 -13.81 4.44
CA LEU A 213 0.38 -13.46 4.35
C LEU A 213 0.99 -13.87 3.00
N LYS A 214 0.68 -15.07 2.50
CA LYS A 214 1.14 -15.53 1.18
C LYS A 214 0.71 -14.58 0.07
N LYS A 215 -0.54 -14.07 0.12
CA LYS A 215 -1.04 -13.08 -0.84
C LYS A 215 -0.25 -11.78 -0.80
N ASP A 216 0.12 -11.31 0.39
CA ASP A 216 0.93 -10.11 0.53
C ASP A 216 2.34 -10.30 -0.04
N ILE A 217 2.99 -11.43 0.26
CA ILE A 217 4.31 -11.79 -0.28
C ILE A 217 4.27 -11.84 -1.81
N ALA A 218 3.29 -12.55 -2.39
CA ALA A 218 3.13 -12.65 -3.83
C ALA A 218 2.91 -11.28 -4.49
N LYS A 219 2.14 -10.39 -3.84
CA LYS A 219 1.91 -9.03 -4.35
C LYS A 219 3.19 -8.19 -4.34
N ILE A 220 4.02 -8.34 -3.31
CA ILE A 220 5.32 -7.66 -3.21
C ILE A 220 6.28 -8.19 -4.29
N GLN A 221 6.35 -9.51 -4.47
CA GLN A 221 7.17 -10.17 -5.50
C GLN A 221 6.79 -9.70 -6.91
N ASN A 222 5.50 -9.78 -7.26
CA ASN A 222 4.99 -9.30 -8.55
C ASN A 222 5.30 -7.81 -8.81
N LYS A 223 5.22 -6.96 -7.77
CA LYS A 223 5.56 -5.53 -7.89
C LYS A 223 7.07 -5.33 -8.10
N ARG A 224 7.91 -6.15 -7.46
CA ARG A 224 9.37 -6.14 -7.63
C ARG A 224 9.75 -6.60 -9.03
N GLU A 225 9.18 -7.70 -9.52
CA GLU A 225 9.41 -8.22 -10.88
C GLU A 225 9.05 -7.19 -11.95
N LYS A 226 7.85 -6.59 -11.89
CA LYS A 226 7.46 -5.52 -12.81
C LYS A 226 8.37 -4.31 -12.78
N LYS A 227 8.94 -3.99 -11.60
CA LYS A 227 9.91 -2.89 -11.46
C LYS A 227 11.25 -3.27 -12.10
N LEU A 228 11.70 -4.51 -11.91
CA LEU A 228 12.91 -5.05 -12.53
C LEU A 228 12.78 -5.10 -14.06
N GLU A 229 11.66 -5.59 -14.57
CA GLU A 229 11.36 -5.63 -16.00
C GLU A 229 11.36 -4.22 -16.62
N LYS A 230 10.70 -3.25 -15.98
CA LYS A 230 10.75 -1.83 -16.41
C LYS A 230 12.16 -1.26 -16.41
N ASN A 231 12.97 -1.61 -15.41
CA ASN A 231 14.36 -1.18 -15.33
C ASN A 231 15.21 -1.82 -16.43
N ALA A 232 15.04 -3.12 -16.70
CA ALA A 232 15.73 -3.84 -17.77
C ALA A 232 15.41 -3.23 -19.14
N ILE A 233 14.13 -2.96 -19.44
CA ILE A 233 13.70 -2.27 -20.67
C ILE A 233 14.33 -0.87 -20.78
N LYS A 234 14.45 -0.15 -19.65
CA LYS A 234 15.08 1.18 -19.64
C LYS A 234 16.58 1.09 -19.91
N MET A 235 17.26 0.09 -19.35
CA MET A 235 18.70 -0.14 -19.56
C MET A 235 18.98 -0.55 -21.01
N ASP A 236 18.21 -1.46 -21.59
CA ASP A 236 18.35 -1.86 -22.99
C ASP A 236 18.12 -0.68 -23.97
N LYS A 237 17.15 0.20 -23.68
CA LYS A 237 16.98 1.45 -24.45
C LYS A 237 18.17 2.40 -24.34
N LEU A 238 18.80 2.48 -23.17
CA LEU A 238 20.00 3.30 -22.94
C LEU A 238 21.20 2.73 -23.69
N GLU A 239 21.40 1.41 -23.61
CA GLU A 239 22.46 0.68 -24.30
C GLU A 239 22.34 0.82 -25.82
N ASN A 240 21.16 0.60 -26.38
CA ASN A 240 20.89 0.81 -27.81
C ASN A 240 21.16 2.25 -28.27
N LYS A 241 20.81 3.25 -27.43
CA LYS A 241 21.10 4.66 -27.74
C LYS A 241 22.60 4.96 -27.67
N PHE A 242 23.32 4.34 -26.75
CA PHE A 242 24.77 4.47 -26.62
C PHE A 242 25.49 3.81 -27.81
N ASN A 243 25.10 2.58 -28.17
CA ASN A 243 25.63 1.86 -29.33
C ASN A 243 25.39 2.63 -30.63
N LYS A 244 24.20 3.20 -30.86
CA LYS A 244 23.94 4.08 -32.02
C LYS A 244 24.86 5.31 -32.05
N LYS A 245 25.22 5.88 -30.90
CA LYS A 245 26.17 7.01 -30.82
C LYS A 245 27.60 6.56 -31.12
N ILE A 246 28.02 5.40 -30.62
CA ILE A 246 29.34 4.81 -30.91
C ILE A 246 29.48 4.57 -32.41
N VAL A 247 28.55 3.82 -33.01
CA VAL A 247 28.57 3.50 -34.45
C VAL A 247 28.65 4.80 -35.27
N LYS A 248 27.81 5.80 -34.96
CA LYS A 248 27.85 7.11 -35.66
C LYS A 248 29.20 7.83 -35.52
N LYS A 249 29.89 7.67 -34.39
CA LYS A 249 31.21 8.27 -34.14
C LYS A 249 32.30 7.50 -34.89
N GLU A 250 32.25 6.17 -34.88
CA GLU A 250 33.16 5.30 -35.64
C GLU A 250 33.04 5.55 -37.14
N THR A 251 31.82 5.63 -37.70
CA THR A 251 31.62 5.94 -39.13
C THR A 251 32.22 7.30 -39.49
N LYS A 252 32.06 8.32 -38.62
CA LYS A 252 32.67 9.63 -38.84
C LYS A 252 34.20 9.59 -38.83
N ILE A 253 34.80 8.78 -37.95
CA ILE A 253 36.26 8.61 -37.88
C ILE A 253 36.75 7.89 -39.12
N ASN A 254 36.13 6.77 -39.51
CA ASN A 254 36.51 5.99 -40.69
C ASN A 254 36.43 6.83 -41.97
N ASN A 255 35.35 7.59 -42.17
CA ASN A 255 35.23 8.52 -43.31
C ASN A 255 36.33 9.60 -43.32
N LYS A 256 36.81 10.01 -42.13
CA LYS A 256 37.90 10.99 -42.01
C LYS A 256 39.25 10.36 -42.36
N ILE A 257 39.48 9.11 -41.94
CA ILE A 257 40.66 8.32 -42.29
C ILE A 257 40.70 8.07 -43.81
N GLU A 258 39.59 7.67 -44.43
CA GLU A 258 39.52 7.47 -45.89
C GLU A 258 39.86 8.76 -46.66
N LYS A 259 39.34 9.92 -46.22
CA LYS A 259 39.68 11.21 -46.83
C LYS A 259 41.16 11.56 -46.69
N ILE A 260 41.79 11.22 -45.56
CA ILE A 260 43.23 11.41 -45.35
C ILE A 260 44.02 10.48 -46.28
N ASN A 261 43.65 9.19 -46.36
CA ASN A 261 44.30 8.23 -47.22
C ASN A 261 44.20 8.64 -48.70
N GLN A 262 43.01 9.04 -49.18
CA GLN A 262 42.84 9.56 -50.55
C GLN A 262 43.70 10.79 -50.84
N LYS A 263 43.84 11.71 -49.87
CA LYS A 263 44.75 12.85 -50.01
C LYS A 263 46.20 12.40 -50.10
N GLN A 264 46.63 11.43 -49.28
CA GLN A 264 47.99 10.89 -49.33
C GLN A 264 48.29 10.19 -50.66
N TYR A 265 47.36 9.39 -51.20
CA TYR A 265 47.52 8.78 -52.53
C TYR A 265 47.67 9.83 -53.63
N LYS A 266 46.85 10.90 -53.63
CA LYS A 266 46.98 12.00 -54.59
C LYS A 266 48.32 12.74 -54.48
N ILE A 267 48.82 12.94 -53.27
CA ILE A 267 50.14 13.56 -53.04
C ILE A 267 51.26 12.63 -53.54
N ALA A 268 51.16 11.33 -53.30
CA ALA A 268 52.13 10.34 -53.78
C ALA A 268 52.16 10.27 -55.31
N ASP A 269 51.01 10.32 -55.99
CA ASP A 269 50.93 10.36 -57.45
C ASP A 269 51.49 11.66 -58.02
N ASN A 270 51.17 12.83 -57.44
CA ASN A 270 51.77 14.11 -57.84
C ASN A 270 53.30 14.13 -57.65
N ASN A 271 53.81 13.49 -56.59
CA ASN A 271 55.24 13.34 -56.36
C ASN A 271 55.92 12.35 -57.33
N LYS A 272 55.19 11.34 -57.84
CA LYS A 272 55.66 10.47 -58.92
C LYS A 272 55.71 11.24 -60.25
N ILE A 273 54.68 12.01 -60.57
CA ILE A 273 54.60 12.81 -61.80
C ILE A 273 55.68 13.90 -61.84
N SER A 274 55.94 14.58 -60.73
CA SER A 274 57.03 15.57 -60.61
C SER A 274 58.43 14.96 -60.74
N LYS A 275 58.66 13.75 -60.21
CA LYS A 275 59.92 13.02 -60.45
C LYS A 275 60.10 12.61 -61.90
N VAL A 276 59.05 12.17 -62.58
CA VAL A 276 59.09 11.78 -64.01
C VAL A 276 59.32 13.00 -64.91
N THR A 277 58.68 14.14 -64.63
CA THR A 277 58.90 15.40 -65.35
C THR A 277 60.32 15.95 -65.12
N SER A 278 60.83 15.93 -63.89
CA SER A 278 62.24 16.34 -63.62
C SER A 278 63.28 15.45 -64.32
N LYS A 279 62.96 14.16 -64.54
CA LYS A 279 63.81 13.25 -65.31
C LYS A 279 63.77 13.58 -66.79
N LYS A 280 62.57 13.91 -67.33
CA LYS A 280 62.38 14.34 -68.71
C LYS A 280 63.10 15.66 -69.01
N ASP A 281 62.99 16.64 -68.12
CA ASP A 281 63.68 17.93 -68.28
C ASP A 281 65.20 17.79 -68.20
N LYS A 282 65.73 16.86 -67.39
CA LYS A 282 67.16 16.53 -67.39
C LYS A 282 67.62 15.86 -68.69
N THR A 283 66.84 14.95 -69.28
CA THR A 283 67.16 14.38 -70.61
C THR A 283 67.06 15.39 -71.74
N ASN A 284 66.10 16.33 -71.70
CA ASN A 284 66.02 17.39 -72.70
C ASN A 284 67.19 18.37 -72.59
N ASN A 285 67.57 18.77 -71.37
CA ASN A 285 68.78 19.59 -71.17
C ASN A 285 70.08 18.89 -71.60
N ILE A 286 70.18 17.56 -71.45
CA ILE A 286 71.33 16.79 -71.95
C ILE A 286 71.34 16.76 -73.48
N ASN A 287 70.18 16.61 -74.13
CA ASN A 287 70.08 16.63 -75.60
C ASN A 287 70.35 18.03 -76.18
N ASP A 288 69.95 19.10 -75.48
CA ASP A 288 70.24 20.48 -75.88
C ASP A 288 71.73 20.82 -75.69
N CYS A 289 72.39 20.30 -74.65
CA CYS A 289 73.85 20.40 -74.50
C CYS A 289 74.62 19.57 -75.54
N LEU A 290 74.12 18.40 -75.95
CA LEU A 290 74.73 17.58 -77.01
C LEU A 290 74.54 18.18 -78.41
N ASN A 291 73.44 18.90 -78.67
CA ASN A 291 73.25 19.64 -79.92
C ASN A 291 74.14 20.90 -80.00
N ASN A 292 74.37 21.59 -78.87
CA ASN A 292 75.27 22.75 -78.83
C ASN A 292 76.77 22.38 -78.92
N GLN A 293 77.16 21.12 -78.70
CA GLN A 293 78.53 20.67 -78.96
C GLN A 293 78.80 20.32 -80.43
N ASN A 294 77.77 20.11 -81.25
CA ASN A 294 77.92 19.85 -82.68
C ASN A 294 77.98 21.13 -83.54
N GLU A 295 77.81 22.32 -82.94
CA GLU A 295 77.90 23.62 -83.64
C GLU A 295 79.24 24.35 -83.41
N GLN A 296 80.23 23.75 -82.71
CA GLN A 296 81.54 24.39 -82.47
C GLN A 296 82.74 23.73 -83.17
N ASP A 297 82.56 22.66 -83.95
CA ASP A 297 83.66 21.99 -84.69
C ASP A 297 83.64 22.27 -86.21
N SER A 298 83.01 23.36 -86.67
CA SER A 298 82.88 23.71 -88.10
C SER A 298 83.43 25.09 -88.49
N HIS A 299 84.54 25.51 -87.89
CA HIS A 299 85.37 26.60 -88.40
C HIS A 299 86.88 26.30 -88.33
#